data_AF-A0A642UYR2-F1
#
_entry.id   AF-A0A642UYR2-F1
#
_cell.length_a   1.000
_cell.length_b   1.000
_cell.length_c   1.000
_cell.angle_alpha   90.00
_cell.angle_beta   90.00
_cell.angle_gamma   90.00
#
_symmetry.space_group_name_H-M   'P 1'
#
loop_
_entity.id
_entity.type
_entity.pdbx_description
1 polymer ?
#
loop_
_entity_poly.entity_id
_entity_poly.type
_entity_poly.pdbx_seq_one_letter_code
_entity_poly.pdbx_strand_id
1 'polypeptide(L)'
;MSTFSKSAYSATKYSQFRPHYPPQFYQLLSQYIGHKVNKAVDIGCGTGVSSYPLLELSDRVIGTDLSAVMVERANTIKHEKLSPSDAARISFQVANVSDWNDNNVDLITVAQAIHWFDTAKFFHQAYQALSPGGVLAYYYYVDPVIKGVANADKANALYHRYVYGEDTIGPHWEQPGRSILANMCRDVNQGISPKEFTNVEQHIYEAEEREPTDKDMVMTREGVVVDDLFNYIRTYSGYHNFEAETGKGEDVLKQFADDLNQLGITDTTKFDLVWNTGYTFMTRTQ
;
A
#
# COMPACT_ATOMS: atom_id res chain seq x y z
N MET A 1 9.59 3.19 -15.84
CA MET A 1 10.30 2.66 -14.66
C MET A 1 9.83 3.48 -13.48
N SER A 2 9.16 2.86 -12.50
CA SER A 2 8.68 3.56 -11.32
C SER A 2 9.84 4.21 -10.55
N THR A 3 9.59 5.30 -9.83
CA THR A 3 10.59 5.93 -8.94
C THR A 3 11.19 4.93 -7.94
N PHE A 4 10.44 3.90 -7.55
CA PHE A 4 10.87 2.83 -6.62
C PHE A 4 11.90 1.86 -7.22
N SER A 5 12.12 1.91 -8.54
CA SER A 5 13.15 1.13 -9.25
C SER A 5 14.47 1.89 -9.42
N LYS A 6 14.53 3.17 -9.03
CA LYS A 6 15.76 3.99 -9.13
C LYS A 6 16.71 3.65 -7.98
N SER A 7 18.02 3.51 -8.27
CA SER A 7 19.05 3.20 -7.26
C SER A 7 19.19 4.26 -6.14
N ALA A 8 18.80 5.50 -6.42
CA ALA A 8 18.78 6.59 -5.44
C ALA A 8 17.59 6.53 -4.46
N TYR A 9 16.63 5.63 -4.66
CA TYR A 9 15.48 5.48 -3.78
C TYR A 9 15.85 4.73 -2.50
N SER A 10 15.57 5.32 -1.33
CA SER A 10 15.90 4.70 -0.05
C SER A 10 14.83 3.69 0.40
N ALA A 11 15.04 2.40 0.09
CA ALA A 11 14.22 1.31 0.61
C ALA A 11 14.20 1.25 2.16
N THR A 12 15.26 1.73 2.82
CA THR A 12 15.34 1.84 4.28
C THR A 12 14.37 2.86 4.84
N LYS A 13 14.37 4.11 4.33
CA LYS A 13 13.41 5.14 4.76
C LYS A 13 11.97 4.72 4.47
N TYR A 14 11.75 4.09 3.31
CA TYR A 14 10.45 3.51 2.98
C TYR A 14 9.96 2.51 4.04
N SER A 15 10.82 1.56 4.42
CA SER A 15 10.49 0.55 5.43
C SER A 15 10.22 1.14 6.83
N GLN A 16 10.87 2.25 7.17
CA GLN A 16 10.74 2.88 8.49
C GLN A 16 9.46 3.70 8.62
N PHE A 17 9.08 4.44 7.59
CA PHE A 17 8.01 5.45 7.69
C PHE A 17 6.70 5.06 7.03
N ARG A 18 6.64 3.98 6.24
CA ARG A 18 5.37 3.48 5.68
C ARG A 18 4.57 2.72 6.74
N PRO A 19 3.23 2.84 6.73
CA PRO A 19 2.38 2.13 7.67
C PRO A 19 2.39 0.62 7.38
N HIS A 20 2.18 -0.17 8.43
CA HIS A 20 2.05 -1.63 8.34
C HIS A 20 0.56 -1.99 8.33
N TYR A 21 0.21 -3.08 7.65
CA TYR A 21 -1.16 -3.61 7.68
C TYR A 21 -1.44 -4.23 9.05
N PRO A 22 -2.58 -3.92 9.68
CA PRO A 22 -2.89 -4.40 11.02
C PRO A 22 -3.13 -5.92 11.02
N PRO A 23 -2.81 -6.65 12.10
CA PRO A 23 -3.13 -8.08 12.21
C PRO A 23 -4.60 -8.42 11.96
N GLN A 24 -5.52 -7.52 12.36
CA GLN A 24 -6.96 -7.66 12.11
C GLN A 24 -7.28 -7.80 10.61
N PHE A 25 -6.56 -7.10 9.73
CA PHE A 25 -6.78 -7.23 8.28
C PHE A 25 -6.48 -8.65 7.79
N TYR A 26 -5.38 -9.25 8.25
CA TYR A 26 -5.06 -10.64 7.91
C TYR A 26 -6.03 -11.65 8.53
N GLN A 27 -6.67 -11.32 9.64
CA GLN A 27 -7.77 -12.12 10.19
C GLN A 27 -9.01 -12.08 9.30
N LEU A 28 -9.37 -10.90 8.76
CA LEU A 28 -10.47 -10.78 7.78
C LEU A 28 -10.17 -11.61 6.52
N LEU A 29 -8.95 -11.52 6.00
CA LEU A 29 -8.51 -12.35 4.87
C LEU A 29 -8.55 -13.85 5.21
N SER A 30 -8.09 -14.24 6.40
CA SER A 30 -8.15 -15.62 6.88
C SER A 30 -9.59 -16.13 6.95
N GLN A 31 -10.51 -15.32 7.47
CA GLN A 31 -11.93 -15.65 7.57
C GLN A 31 -12.59 -15.80 6.20
N TYR A 32 -12.25 -14.93 5.25
CA TYR A 32 -12.71 -15.03 3.86
C TYR A 32 -12.24 -16.33 3.20
N ILE A 33 -10.96 -16.70 3.39
CA ILE A 33 -10.39 -17.95 2.83
C ILE A 33 -10.97 -19.19 3.54
N GLY A 34 -11.17 -19.12 4.87
CA GLY A 34 -11.77 -20.17 5.70
C GLY A 34 -10.89 -21.39 5.97
N HIS A 35 -9.67 -21.44 5.42
CA HIS A 35 -8.71 -22.53 5.62
C HIS A 35 -7.26 -22.06 5.39
N LYS A 36 -6.29 -22.88 5.82
CA LYS A 36 -4.89 -22.64 5.49
C LYS A 36 -4.62 -23.07 4.04
N VAL A 37 -3.91 -22.25 3.28
CA VAL A 37 -3.59 -22.52 1.88
C VAL A 37 -2.20 -23.13 1.72
N ASN A 38 -1.90 -23.78 0.58
CA ASN A 38 -0.59 -24.39 0.35
C ASN A 38 0.40 -23.36 -0.20
N LYS A 39 -0.05 -22.51 -1.14
CA LYS A 39 0.80 -21.55 -1.84
C LYS A 39 0.15 -20.18 -1.97
N ALA A 40 0.80 -19.17 -1.42
CA ALA A 40 0.46 -17.77 -1.56
C ALA A 40 1.53 -17.01 -2.36
N VAL A 41 1.10 -16.05 -3.15
CA VAL A 41 1.97 -15.22 -3.99
C VAL A 41 1.63 -13.76 -3.74
N ASP A 42 2.62 -12.96 -3.35
CA ASP A 42 2.49 -11.52 -3.12
C ASP A 42 3.15 -10.75 -4.26
N ILE A 43 2.34 -10.13 -5.12
CA ILE A 43 2.80 -9.45 -6.33
C ILE A 43 2.99 -7.95 -6.05
N GLY A 44 4.17 -7.43 -6.36
CA GLY A 44 4.59 -6.09 -5.95
C GLY A 44 4.95 -6.06 -4.46
N CYS A 45 5.66 -7.08 -3.98
CA CYS A 45 5.91 -7.29 -2.56
C CYS A 45 6.80 -6.23 -1.90
N GLY A 46 7.49 -5.40 -2.67
CA GLY A 46 8.46 -4.43 -2.17
C GLY A 46 9.48 -5.11 -1.25
N THR A 47 9.65 -4.58 -0.05
CA THR A 47 10.56 -5.12 0.97
C THR A 47 9.97 -6.30 1.78
N GLY A 48 8.86 -6.89 1.34
CA GLY A 48 8.24 -8.08 1.92
C GLY A 48 7.28 -7.82 3.09
N VAL A 49 6.97 -6.56 3.40
CA VAL A 49 6.15 -6.17 4.56
C VAL A 49 4.78 -6.87 4.57
N SER A 50 4.12 -6.93 3.41
CA SER A 50 2.83 -7.62 3.25
C SER A 50 2.95 -9.13 3.13
N SER A 51 4.13 -9.64 2.76
CA SER A 51 4.36 -11.06 2.48
C SER A 51 4.60 -11.87 3.76
N TYR A 52 5.27 -11.30 4.77
CA TYR A 52 5.58 -12.05 6.00
C TYR A 52 4.34 -12.52 6.77
N PRO A 53 3.27 -11.71 6.96
CA PRO A 53 2.06 -12.19 7.64
C PRO A 53 1.34 -13.33 6.90
N LEU A 54 1.58 -13.51 5.60
CA LEU A 54 1.00 -14.61 4.83
C LEU A 54 1.55 -15.98 5.25
N LEU A 55 2.66 -16.03 6.00
CA LEU A 55 3.20 -17.27 6.57
C LEU A 55 2.25 -17.93 7.58
N GLU A 56 1.30 -17.18 8.15
CA GLU A 56 0.23 -17.71 9.00
C GLU A 56 -0.91 -18.31 8.18
N LEU A 57 -1.15 -17.78 6.98
CA LEU A 57 -2.23 -18.19 6.08
C LEU A 57 -1.82 -19.31 5.13
N SER A 58 -0.52 -19.43 4.84
CA SER A 58 0.01 -20.29 3.79
C SER A 58 1.20 -21.15 4.24
N ASP A 59 1.30 -22.35 3.70
CA ASP A 59 2.49 -23.20 3.90
C ASP A 59 3.72 -22.67 3.14
N ARG A 60 3.53 -22.04 1.98
CA ARG A 60 4.58 -21.38 1.21
C ARG A 60 4.17 -20.00 0.72
N VAL A 61 5.12 -19.07 0.74
CA VAL A 61 4.92 -17.68 0.28
C VAL A 61 5.99 -17.33 -0.75
N ILE A 62 5.56 -16.77 -1.87
CA ILE A 62 6.47 -16.22 -2.89
C ILE A 62 6.15 -14.73 -3.04
N GLY A 63 7.10 -13.86 -2.68
CA GLY A 63 7.02 -12.43 -2.98
C GLY A 63 7.70 -12.12 -4.30
N THR A 64 7.04 -11.35 -5.18
CA THR A 64 7.65 -10.86 -6.41
C THR A 64 7.62 -9.35 -6.49
N ASP A 65 8.70 -8.76 -7.00
CA ASP A 65 8.76 -7.34 -7.31
C ASP A 65 9.62 -7.10 -8.56
N LEU A 66 9.35 -6.02 -9.28
CA LEU A 66 10.16 -5.61 -10.43
C LEU A 66 11.52 -5.03 -10.00
N SER A 67 11.61 -4.51 -8.77
CA SER A 67 12.79 -3.84 -8.25
C SER A 67 13.73 -4.83 -7.56
N ALA A 68 14.88 -5.09 -8.18
CA ALA A 68 15.94 -5.90 -7.58
C ALA A 68 16.39 -5.38 -6.22
N VAL A 69 16.44 -4.06 -6.03
CA VAL A 69 16.79 -3.41 -4.76
C VAL A 69 15.76 -3.74 -3.66
N MET A 70 14.47 -3.76 -4.00
CA MET A 70 13.41 -4.12 -3.06
C MET A 70 13.49 -5.60 -2.67
N VAL A 71 13.69 -6.48 -3.65
CA VAL A 71 13.83 -7.94 -3.44
C VAL A 71 15.07 -8.27 -2.61
N GLU A 72 16.20 -7.60 -2.86
CA GLU A 72 17.40 -7.76 -2.05
C GLU A 72 17.12 -7.36 -0.59
N ARG A 73 16.49 -6.20 -0.37
CA ARG A 73 16.11 -5.76 0.97
C ARG A 73 15.12 -6.70 1.65
N ALA A 74 14.16 -7.26 0.92
CA ALA A 74 13.22 -8.25 1.44
C ALA A 74 13.94 -9.53 1.90
N ASN A 75 14.95 -9.99 1.14
CA ASN A 75 15.79 -11.12 1.55
C ASN A 75 16.66 -10.80 2.76
N THR A 76 17.21 -9.58 2.88
CA THR A 76 17.92 -9.17 4.10
C THR A 76 17.00 -9.20 5.32
N ILE A 77 15.83 -8.54 5.24
CA ILE A 77 14.86 -8.46 6.34
C ILE A 77 14.35 -9.86 6.72
N LYS A 78 14.14 -10.75 5.73
CA LYS A 78 13.79 -12.15 5.94
C LYS A 78 14.76 -12.85 6.89
N HIS A 79 16.07 -12.67 6.70
CA HIS A 79 17.09 -13.28 7.55
C HIS A 79 17.24 -12.59 8.91
N GLU A 80 16.90 -11.29 9.00
CA GLU A 80 16.93 -10.53 10.26
C GLU A 80 15.73 -10.85 11.18
N LYS A 81 14.54 -11.07 10.60
CA LYS A 81 13.27 -11.13 11.35
C LYS A 81 12.70 -12.53 11.56
N LEU A 82 13.00 -13.49 10.67
CA LEU A 82 12.33 -14.79 10.70
C LEU A 82 13.19 -15.88 11.32
N SER A 83 12.52 -16.86 11.93
CA SER A 83 13.14 -18.13 12.31
C SER A 83 13.66 -18.87 11.06
N PRO A 84 14.68 -19.74 11.17
CA PRO A 84 15.13 -20.54 10.03
C PRO A 84 14.01 -21.36 9.37
N SER A 85 13.06 -21.87 10.15
CA SER A 85 11.90 -22.61 9.63
C SER A 85 10.94 -21.73 8.83
N ASP A 86 10.67 -20.51 9.28
CA ASP A 86 9.81 -19.57 8.55
C ASP A 86 10.51 -19.01 7.32
N ALA A 87 11.80 -18.71 7.43
CA ALA A 87 12.64 -18.29 6.31
C ALA A 87 12.70 -19.37 5.21
N ALA A 88 12.57 -20.65 5.53
CA ALA A 88 12.50 -21.72 4.54
C ALA A 88 11.16 -21.77 3.77
N ARG A 89 10.10 -21.16 4.31
CA ARG A 89 8.75 -21.15 3.72
C ARG A 89 8.46 -19.92 2.84
N ILE A 90 9.31 -18.90 2.89
CA ILE A 90 9.15 -17.68 2.08
C ILE A 90 10.35 -17.43 1.16
N SER A 91 10.10 -17.02 -0.08
CA SER A 91 11.14 -16.60 -1.04
C SER A 91 10.76 -15.32 -1.75
N PHE A 92 11.75 -14.48 -2.05
CA PHE A 92 11.56 -13.25 -2.81
C PHE A 92 12.33 -13.30 -4.12
N GLN A 93 11.69 -12.93 -5.22
CA GLN A 93 12.26 -13.01 -6.56
C GLN A 93 11.95 -11.77 -7.40
N VAL A 94 12.88 -11.41 -8.27
CA VAL A 94 12.66 -10.33 -9.25
C VAL A 94 11.83 -10.91 -10.38
N ALA A 95 10.60 -10.41 -10.55
CA ALA A 95 9.71 -10.85 -11.61
C ALA A 95 8.70 -9.77 -11.97
N ASN A 96 8.31 -9.72 -13.26
CA ASN A 96 7.17 -8.96 -13.69
C ASN A 96 5.88 -9.75 -13.43
N VAL A 97 4.79 -9.05 -13.13
CA VAL A 97 3.45 -9.63 -13.09
C VAL A 97 3.11 -10.32 -14.42
N SER A 98 3.61 -9.80 -15.55
CA SER A 98 3.41 -10.40 -16.87
C SER A 98 4.15 -11.72 -17.07
N ASP A 99 5.20 -11.97 -16.30
CA ASP A 99 6.10 -13.11 -16.48
C ASP A 99 5.77 -14.25 -15.51
N TRP A 100 4.74 -14.06 -14.69
CA TRP A 100 4.25 -15.05 -13.76
C TRP A 100 3.54 -16.20 -14.51
N ASN A 101 4.22 -17.34 -14.61
CA ASN A 101 3.72 -18.56 -15.25
C ASN A 101 3.43 -19.70 -14.26
N ASP A 102 3.49 -19.42 -12.95
CA ASP A 102 3.27 -20.45 -11.95
C ASP A 102 1.76 -20.62 -11.71
N ASN A 103 1.30 -21.85 -11.90
CA ASN A 103 -0.11 -22.24 -11.79
C ASN A 103 -0.37 -22.93 -10.44
N ASN A 104 -1.64 -23.17 -10.14
CA ASN A 104 -2.06 -23.80 -8.88
C ASN A 104 -1.67 -22.96 -7.65
N VAL A 105 -1.88 -21.65 -7.74
CA VAL A 105 -1.74 -20.72 -6.61
C VAL A 105 -3.06 -20.67 -5.84
N ASP A 106 -3.03 -20.76 -4.53
CA ASP A 106 -4.26 -20.74 -3.73
C ASP A 106 -4.66 -19.33 -3.31
N LEU A 107 -3.67 -18.44 -3.12
CA LEU A 107 -3.85 -17.04 -2.75
C LEU A 107 -2.90 -16.15 -3.55
N ILE A 108 -3.42 -15.14 -4.23
CA ILE A 108 -2.64 -14.03 -4.78
C ILE A 108 -2.96 -12.78 -3.97
N THR A 109 -1.94 -12.09 -3.46
CA THR A 109 -2.06 -10.78 -2.83
C THR A 109 -1.41 -9.68 -3.64
N VAL A 110 -1.98 -8.48 -3.60
CA VAL A 110 -1.39 -7.26 -4.16
C VAL A 110 -1.54 -6.12 -3.15
N ALA A 111 -0.44 -5.78 -2.48
CA ALA A 111 -0.44 -4.77 -1.43
C ALA A 111 0.16 -3.46 -1.94
N GLN A 112 -0.61 -2.37 -1.96
CA GLN A 112 -0.16 -1.04 -2.39
C GLN A 112 0.42 -0.99 -3.82
N ALA A 113 0.03 -1.90 -4.72
CA ALA A 113 0.59 -1.97 -6.08
C ALA A 113 -0.44 -2.02 -7.22
N ILE A 114 -1.70 -2.36 -6.95
CA ILE A 114 -2.72 -2.62 -8.00
C ILE A 114 -2.94 -1.44 -8.95
N HIS A 115 -2.76 -0.21 -8.47
CA HIS A 115 -2.92 1.02 -9.24
C HIS A 115 -1.83 1.22 -10.30
N TRP A 116 -0.75 0.43 -10.29
CA TRP A 116 0.29 0.45 -11.33
C TRP A 116 0.03 -0.54 -12.48
N PHE A 117 -0.98 -1.40 -12.35
CA PHE A 117 -1.17 -2.53 -13.28
C PHE A 117 -2.14 -2.16 -14.40
N ASP A 118 -1.97 -2.82 -15.55
CA ASP A 118 -3.08 -3.03 -16.48
C ASP A 118 -4.03 -4.03 -15.82
N THR A 119 -5.07 -3.51 -15.16
CA THR A 119 -5.91 -4.31 -14.26
C THR A 119 -6.73 -5.35 -15.01
N ALA A 120 -7.18 -5.06 -16.23
CA ALA A 120 -7.90 -6.02 -17.06
C ALA A 120 -7.01 -7.21 -17.43
N LYS A 121 -5.78 -6.93 -17.90
CA LYS A 121 -4.81 -7.99 -18.20
C LYS A 121 -4.43 -8.75 -16.93
N PHE A 122 -4.19 -8.05 -15.83
CA PHE A 122 -3.79 -8.64 -14.57
C PHE A 122 -4.85 -9.59 -14.00
N PHE A 123 -6.12 -9.19 -13.96
CA PHE A 123 -7.19 -10.06 -13.46
C PHE A 123 -7.30 -11.35 -14.25
N HIS A 124 -7.17 -11.29 -15.58
CA HIS A 124 -7.15 -12.49 -16.41
C HIS A 124 -5.95 -13.40 -16.08
N GLN A 125 -4.76 -12.83 -15.88
CA GLN A 125 -3.57 -13.59 -15.51
C GLN A 125 -3.69 -14.21 -14.11
N ALA A 126 -4.20 -13.46 -13.14
CA ALA A 126 -4.48 -13.96 -11.80
C ALA A 126 -5.50 -15.10 -11.83
N TYR A 127 -6.56 -14.98 -12.64
CA TYR A 127 -7.53 -16.04 -12.86
C TYR A 127 -6.89 -17.31 -13.41
N GLN A 128 -5.97 -17.19 -14.38
CA GLN A 128 -5.26 -18.34 -14.95
C GLN A 128 -4.32 -19.02 -13.96
N ALA A 129 -3.64 -18.24 -13.11
CA ALA A 129 -2.65 -18.74 -12.15
C ALA A 129 -3.27 -19.37 -10.89
N LEU A 130 -4.38 -18.80 -10.40
CA LEU A 130 -5.08 -19.32 -9.22
C LEU A 130 -5.60 -20.73 -9.45
N SER A 131 -5.66 -21.60 -8.44
CA SER A 131 -6.43 -22.85 -8.46
C SER A 131 -7.94 -22.54 -8.51
N PRO A 132 -8.82 -23.43 -9.00
CA PRO A 132 -10.26 -23.28 -8.81
C PRO A 132 -10.61 -23.06 -7.34
N GLY A 133 -11.39 -22.02 -7.03
CA GLY A 133 -11.67 -21.61 -5.65
C GLY A 133 -10.55 -20.82 -4.94
N GLY A 134 -9.41 -20.57 -5.61
CA GLY A 134 -8.34 -19.73 -5.11
C GLY A 134 -8.75 -18.26 -4.99
N VAL A 135 -8.05 -17.50 -4.16
CA VAL A 135 -8.42 -16.13 -3.78
C VAL A 135 -7.46 -15.10 -4.39
N LEU A 136 -8.00 -14.05 -4.98
CA LEU A 136 -7.27 -12.81 -5.26
C LEU A 136 -7.67 -11.76 -4.21
N ALA A 137 -6.67 -11.19 -3.54
CA ALA A 137 -6.85 -10.13 -2.56
C ALA A 137 -5.94 -8.94 -2.89
N TYR A 138 -6.52 -7.78 -3.19
CA TYR A 138 -5.75 -6.54 -3.29
C TYR A 138 -6.19 -5.52 -2.27
N TYR A 139 -5.24 -4.75 -1.76
CA TYR A 139 -5.47 -3.80 -0.68
C TYR A 139 -4.48 -2.66 -0.74
N TYR A 140 -4.92 -1.49 -0.27
CA TYR A 140 -4.20 -0.25 -0.44
C TYR A 140 -4.62 0.75 0.64
N TYR A 141 -3.76 1.75 0.81
CA TYR A 141 -4.03 2.95 1.57
C TYR A 141 -3.61 4.18 0.77
N VAL A 142 -4.26 5.29 1.07
CA VAL A 142 -4.01 6.58 0.45
C VAL A 142 -4.30 7.68 1.47
N ASP A 143 -3.62 8.80 1.32
CA ASP A 143 -3.88 10.08 2.00
C ASP A 143 -4.33 9.97 3.46
N PRO A 144 -3.39 10.05 4.42
CA PRO A 144 -3.78 10.08 5.81
C PRO A 144 -4.55 11.35 6.14
N VAL A 145 -5.52 11.16 7.01
CA VAL A 145 -6.35 12.17 7.64
C VAL A 145 -5.72 12.51 9.00
N ILE A 146 -5.46 13.78 9.23
CA ILE A 146 -5.03 14.33 10.51
C ILE A 146 -6.25 14.35 11.44
N LYS A 147 -6.18 13.65 12.57
CA LYS A 147 -7.21 13.59 13.62
C LYS A 147 -6.63 13.97 14.98
N GLY A 148 -7.52 14.24 15.96
CA GLY A 148 -7.12 14.46 17.35
C GLY A 148 -6.59 15.86 17.67
N VAL A 149 -6.74 16.83 16.77
CA VAL A 149 -6.32 18.24 16.99
C VAL A 149 -7.42 19.23 16.66
N ALA A 150 -7.32 20.42 17.27
CA ALA A 150 -8.11 21.57 16.84
C ALA A 150 -7.79 21.92 15.39
N ASN A 151 -8.80 22.39 14.63
CA ASN A 151 -8.68 22.74 13.21
C ASN A 151 -8.26 21.57 12.28
N ALA A 152 -8.53 20.31 12.66
CA ALA A 152 -8.21 19.13 11.84
C ALA A 152 -8.66 19.26 10.36
N ASP A 153 -9.91 19.68 10.11
CA ASP A 153 -10.43 19.87 8.74
C ASP A 153 -9.58 20.86 7.91
N LYS A 154 -9.12 21.94 8.54
CA LYS A 154 -8.24 22.92 7.88
C LYS A 154 -6.83 22.36 7.67
N ALA A 155 -6.33 21.55 8.60
CA ALA A 155 -5.05 20.87 8.45
C ALA A 155 -5.09 19.84 7.30
N ASN A 156 -6.19 19.11 7.15
CA ASN A 156 -6.42 18.20 6.02
C ASN A 156 -6.52 18.97 4.70
N ALA A 157 -7.21 20.12 4.68
CA ALA A 157 -7.22 20.99 3.50
C ALA A 157 -5.81 21.49 3.12
N LEU A 158 -4.95 21.82 4.08
CA LEU A 158 -3.55 22.16 3.83
C LEU A 158 -2.77 20.95 3.30
N TYR A 159 -2.95 19.76 3.89
CA TYR A 159 -2.34 18.54 3.37
C TYR A 159 -2.67 18.35 1.89
N HIS A 160 -3.94 18.46 1.50
CA HIS A 160 -4.34 18.37 0.10
C HIS A 160 -3.73 19.49 -0.76
N ARG A 161 -3.70 20.73 -0.28
CA ARG A 161 -3.11 21.87 -0.98
C ARG A 161 -1.64 21.66 -1.32
N TYR A 162 -0.85 21.09 -0.42
CA TYR A 162 0.58 20.87 -0.61
C TYR A 162 0.91 19.56 -1.34
N VAL A 163 0.07 18.54 -1.16
CA VAL A 163 0.27 17.24 -1.82
C VAL A 163 -0.26 17.23 -3.26
N TYR A 164 -1.26 18.06 -3.58
CA TYR A 164 -1.95 18.05 -4.87
C TYR A 164 -2.04 19.40 -5.57
N GLY A 165 -1.57 20.51 -4.97
CA GLY A 165 -1.63 21.82 -5.61
C GLY A 165 -0.72 21.92 -6.84
N GLU A 166 -1.18 22.63 -7.86
CA GLU A 166 -0.50 22.85 -9.16
C GLU A 166 0.89 23.47 -9.04
N ASP A 167 1.14 24.26 -8.00
CA ASP A 167 2.42 24.93 -7.71
C ASP A 167 3.24 24.20 -6.63
N THR A 168 2.83 23.00 -6.24
CA THR A 168 3.47 22.18 -5.19
C THR A 168 3.77 20.76 -5.72
N ILE A 169 3.57 19.72 -4.89
CA ILE A 169 3.90 18.34 -5.25
C ILE A 169 2.99 17.80 -6.38
N GLY A 170 1.77 18.36 -6.53
CA GLY A 170 0.70 17.86 -7.39
C GLY A 170 1.12 17.37 -8.78
N PRO A 171 1.75 18.22 -9.62
CA PRO A 171 2.12 17.83 -10.99
C PRO A 171 3.17 16.72 -11.10
N HIS A 172 3.85 16.38 -10.00
CA HIS A 172 5.00 15.47 -9.99
C HIS A 172 4.62 14.03 -9.63
N TRP A 173 3.35 13.78 -9.33
CA TRP A 173 2.80 12.44 -9.18
C TRP A 173 2.75 11.70 -10.51
N GLU A 174 3.19 10.44 -10.52
CA GLU A 174 3.10 9.59 -11.71
C GLU A 174 1.64 9.19 -11.97
N GLN A 175 1.16 9.49 -13.18
CA GLN A 175 -0.20 9.21 -13.63
C GLN A 175 -0.23 8.08 -14.67
N PRO A 176 -1.33 7.30 -14.78
CA PRO A 176 -2.59 7.43 -14.04
C PRO A 176 -2.58 6.76 -12.65
N GLY A 177 -1.47 6.14 -12.23
CA GLY A 177 -1.45 5.35 -11.00
C GLY A 177 -1.86 6.13 -9.76
N ARG A 178 -1.45 7.40 -9.64
CA ARG A 178 -1.88 8.24 -8.52
C ARG A 178 -3.36 8.56 -8.55
N SER A 179 -3.95 8.93 -9.70
CA SER A 179 -5.38 9.24 -9.77
C SER A 179 -6.26 8.01 -9.49
N ILE A 180 -5.84 6.83 -9.96
CA ILE A 180 -6.50 5.55 -9.65
C ILE A 180 -6.50 5.29 -8.14
N LEU A 181 -5.35 5.46 -7.48
CA LEU A 181 -5.23 5.26 -6.03
C LEU A 181 -6.02 6.31 -5.23
N ALA A 182 -5.96 7.58 -5.63
CA ALA A 182 -6.70 8.67 -4.98
C ALA A 182 -8.22 8.51 -5.13
N ASN A 183 -8.69 7.89 -6.24
CA ASN A 183 -10.07 7.48 -6.42
C ASN A 183 -10.41 6.15 -5.70
N MET A 184 -9.65 5.78 -4.67
CA MET A 184 -9.84 4.55 -3.88
C MET A 184 -9.96 3.29 -4.76
N CYS A 185 -9.22 3.23 -5.88
CA CYS A 185 -9.27 2.15 -6.86
C CYS A 185 -10.69 1.75 -7.31
N ARG A 186 -11.68 2.66 -7.25
CA ARG A 186 -13.09 2.36 -7.58
C ARG A 186 -13.25 1.88 -9.02
N ASP A 187 -12.46 2.41 -9.94
CA ASP A 187 -12.48 2.00 -11.35
C ASP A 187 -11.85 0.61 -11.57
N VAL A 188 -10.88 0.23 -10.73
CA VAL A 188 -10.31 -1.13 -10.72
C VAL A 188 -11.38 -2.13 -10.31
N ASN A 189 -12.16 -1.81 -9.27
CA ASN A 189 -13.24 -2.65 -8.75
C ASN A 189 -14.35 -2.90 -9.78
N GLN A 190 -14.62 -1.93 -10.68
CA GLN A 190 -15.60 -2.07 -11.75
C GLN A 190 -15.14 -3.03 -12.87
N GLY A 191 -13.83 -3.25 -12.99
CA GLY A 191 -13.24 -4.14 -14.00
C GLY A 191 -13.31 -5.63 -13.65
N ILE A 192 -13.83 -6.01 -12.48
CA ILE A 192 -13.91 -7.41 -12.05
C ILE A 192 -14.95 -8.16 -12.88
N SER A 193 -14.50 -9.18 -13.61
CA SER A 193 -15.37 -10.02 -14.43
C SER A 193 -16.09 -11.08 -13.59
N PRO A 194 -17.43 -11.11 -13.57
CA PRO A 194 -18.19 -12.15 -12.87
C PRO A 194 -18.06 -13.54 -13.51
N LYS A 195 -17.46 -13.63 -14.70
CA LYS A 195 -17.13 -14.91 -15.36
C LYS A 195 -15.83 -15.52 -14.84
N GLU A 196 -14.97 -14.72 -14.22
CA GLU A 196 -13.65 -15.14 -13.72
C GLU A 196 -13.65 -15.20 -12.19
N PHE A 197 -14.37 -14.28 -11.54
CA PHE A 197 -14.39 -14.14 -10.09
C PHE A 197 -15.81 -14.06 -9.52
N THR A 198 -15.98 -14.65 -8.34
CA THR A 198 -17.22 -14.71 -7.56
C THR A 198 -16.93 -14.36 -6.10
N ASN A 199 -17.99 -14.26 -5.27
CA ASN A 199 -17.89 -13.93 -3.84
C ASN A 199 -17.13 -12.62 -3.57
N VAL A 200 -17.28 -11.63 -4.45
CA VAL A 200 -16.53 -10.37 -4.36
C VAL A 200 -16.93 -9.57 -3.12
N GLU A 201 -15.98 -9.37 -2.20
CA GLU A 201 -16.12 -8.49 -1.04
C GLU A 201 -15.25 -7.24 -1.23
N GLN A 202 -15.89 -6.07 -1.25
CA GLN A 202 -15.23 -4.78 -1.42
C GLN A 202 -15.48 -3.90 -0.20
N HIS A 203 -14.40 -3.38 0.36
CA HIS A 203 -14.46 -2.52 1.54
C HIS A 203 -13.61 -1.28 1.30
N ILE A 204 -14.20 -0.12 1.55
CA ILE A 204 -13.56 1.19 1.50
C ILE A 204 -13.84 1.90 2.82
N TYR A 205 -12.78 2.40 3.43
CA TYR A 205 -12.81 3.21 4.64
C TYR A 205 -12.19 4.57 4.35
N GLU A 206 -13.03 5.60 4.39
CA GLU A 206 -12.63 7.00 4.25
C GLU A 206 -12.74 7.66 5.63
N ALA A 207 -11.60 7.97 6.22
CA ALA A 207 -11.49 8.30 7.63
C ALA A 207 -12.09 9.67 7.98
N GLU A 208 -12.27 10.56 7.00
CA GLU A 208 -13.03 11.81 7.19
C GLU A 208 -14.55 11.61 7.18
N GLU A 209 -15.04 10.56 6.51
CA GLU A 209 -16.48 10.40 6.26
C GLU A 209 -17.21 9.69 7.39
N ARG A 210 -16.52 8.78 8.10
CA ARG A 210 -17.13 7.94 9.13
C ARG A 210 -16.11 7.36 10.10
N GLU A 211 -16.63 6.85 11.22
CA GLU A 211 -15.89 5.98 12.13
C GLU A 211 -15.72 4.56 11.54
N PRO A 212 -14.65 3.84 11.91
CA PRO A 212 -14.39 2.51 11.41
C PRO A 212 -15.33 1.45 12.01
N THR A 213 -15.48 0.35 11.28
CA THR A 213 -16.20 -0.87 11.66
C THR A 213 -15.22 -2.03 11.82
N ASP A 214 -15.71 -3.18 12.30
CA ASP A 214 -14.94 -4.42 12.44
C ASP A 214 -14.42 -4.99 11.11
N LYS A 215 -15.01 -4.55 9.99
CA LYS A 215 -14.62 -4.94 8.62
C LYS A 215 -13.62 -3.99 7.97
N ASP A 216 -13.25 -2.88 8.60
CA ASP A 216 -12.35 -1.91 7.96
C ASP A 216 -10.88 -2.24 8.19
N MET A 217 -10.05 -1.99 7.17
CA MET A 217 -8.60 -2.03 7.30
C MET A 217 -8.11 -0.75 7.98
N VAL A 218 -8.30 -0.65 9.31
CA VAL A 218 -7.93 0.56 10.05
C VAL A 218 -6.41 0.67 10.16
N MET A 219 -5.83 1.65 9.47
CA MET A 219 -4.43 1.98 9.57
C MET A 219 -4.31 3.32 10.28
N THR A 220 -3.65 3.32 11.43
CA THR A 220 -3.48 4.52 12.27
C THR A 220 -2.06 4.59 12.82
N ARG A 221 -1.53 5.81 12.88
CA ARG A 221 -0.31 6.13 13.61
C ARG A 221 -0.66 7.21 14.62
N GLU A 222 -0.69 6.82 15.88
CA GLU A 222 -1.14 7.67 16.97
C GLU A 222 -0.03 8.58 17.49
N GLY A 223 -0.39 9.77 17.96
CA GLY A 223 0.51 10.66 18.70
C GLY A 223 1.77 11.06 17.91
N VAL A 224 1.63 11.25 16.60
CA VAL A 224 2.69 11.77 15.74
C VAL A 224 2.86 13.28 15.93
N VAL A 225 3.97 13.81 15.46
CA VAL A 225 4.18 15.27 15.29
C VAL A 225 4.32 15.65 13.82
N VAL A 226 4.41 16.96 13.55
CA VAL A 226 4.58 17.51 12.19
C VAL A 226 5.77 16.88 11.47
N ASP A 227 6.90 16.66 12.15
CA ASP A 227 8.08 16.07 11.53
C ASP A 227 7.86 14.61 11.09
N ASP A 228 7.05 13.83 11.83
CA ASP A 228 6.68 12.47 11.43
C ASP A 228 5.83 12.47 10.14
N LEU A 229 4.87 13.39 10.03
CA LEU A 229 4.08 13.60 8.80
C LEU A 229 5.01 13.95 7.63
N PHE A 230 5.97 14.85 7.84
CA PHE A 230 6.89 15.27 6.79
C PHE A 230 7.87 14.17 6.40
N ASN A 231 8.36 13.38 7.36
CA ASN A 231 9.15 12.19 7.08
C ASN A 231 8.37 11.16 6.26
N TYR A 232 7.07 11.05 6.47
CA TYR A 232 6.18 10.25 5.62
C TYR A 232 6.03 10.85 4.21
N ILE A 233 5.78 12.16 4.08
CA ILE A 233 5.69 12.86 2.77
C ILE A 233 7.01 12.73 1.98
N ARG A 234 8.16 12.77 2.65
CA ARG A 234 9.48 12.58 2.02
C ARG A 234 9.67 11.20 1.38
N THR A 235 8.79 10.23 1.65
CA THR A 235 8.80 8.91 0.97
C THR A 235 7.92 8.86 -0.28
N TYR A 236 7.17 9.94 -0.57
CA TYR A 236 6.25 9.98 -1.70
C TYR A 236 7.02 10.07 -3.02
N SER A 237 6.59 9.31 -4.03
CA SER A 237 7.16 9.43 -5.37
C SER A 237 6.98 10.84 -5.93
N GLY A 238 5.82 11.47 -5.69
CA GLY A 238 5.58 12.87 -6.05
C GLY A 238 6.57 13.83 -5.40
N TYR A 239 6.86 13.68 -4.10
CA TYR A 239 7.84 14.52 -3.41
C TYR A 239 9.25 14.36 -4.00
N HIS A 240 9.70 13.11 -4.21
CA HIS A 240 11.01 12.85 -4.80
C HIS A 240 11.14 13.43 -6.21
N ASN A 241 10.09 13.35 -7.02
CA ASN A 241 10.06 13.94 -8.36
C ASN A 241 10.08 15.47 -8.29
N PHE A 242 9.28 16.08 -7.41
CA PHE A 242 9.26 17.52 -7.16
C PHE A 242 10.62 18.05 -6.72
N GLU A 243 11.26 17.40 -5.76
CA GLU A 243 12.59 17.77 -5.27
C GLU A 243 13.64 17.63 -6.37
N ALA A 244 13.62 16.53 -7.14
CA ALA A 244 14.58 16.32 -8.21
C ALA A 244 14.45 17.34 -9.35
N GLU A 245 13.24 17.82 -9.62
CA GLU A 245 12.97 18.80 -10.69
C GLU A 245 13.21 20.24 -10.24
N THR A 246 12.84 20.58 -9.00
CA THR A 246 12.77 21.98 -8.55
C THR A 246 13.82 22.34 -7.50
N GLY A 247 14.32 21.37 -6.73
CA GLY A 247 15.14 21.60 -5.53
C GLY A 247 14.44 22.33 -4.39
N LYS A 248 13.09 22.37 -4.39
CA LYS A 248 12.27 23.14 -3.43
C LYS A 248 11.49 22.27 -2.44
N GLY A 249 11.82 20.99 -2.31
CA GLY A 249 11.14 20.02 -1.45
C GLY A 249 11.13 20.46 0.02
N GLU A 250 12.25 20.91 0.56
CA GLU A 250 12.28 21.39 1.94
C GLU A 250 11.61 22.77 2.10
N ASP A 251 11.63 23.61 1.06
CA ASP A 251 10.93 24.90 1.06
C ASP A 251 9.41 24.71 1.12
N VAL A 252 8.87 23.73 0.38
CA VAL A 252 7.42 23.44 0.41
C VAL A 252 6.98 22.85 1.75
N LEU A 253 7.80 21.99 2.37
CA LEU A 253 7.52 21.46 3.71
C LEU A 253 7.61 22.55 4.78
N LYS A 254 8.53 23.51 4.63
CA LYS A 254 8.62 24.67 5.52
C LYS A 254 7.37 25.55 5.43
N GLN A 255 6.92 25.88 4.23
CA GLN A 255 5.67 26.64 4.02
C GLN A 255 4.48 25.89 4.63
N PHE A 256 4.42 24.57 4.47
CA PHE A 256 3.39 23.75 5.07
C PHE A 256 3.43 23.81 6.61
N ALA A 257 4.62 23.75 7.23
CA ALA A 257 4.75 23.92 8.69
C ALA A 257 4.32 25.31 9.17
N ASP A 258 4.67 26.36 8.43
CA ASP A 258 4.28 27.74 8.78
C ASP A 258 2.75 27.91 8.73
N ASP A 259 2.07 27.31 7.75
CA ASP A 259 0.61 27.32 7.67
C ASP A 259 -0.06 26.47 8.75
N LEU A 260 0.51 25.30 9.09
CA LEU A 260 0.05 24.49 10.23
C LEU A 260 0.18 25.27 11.55
N ASN A 261 1.28 26.03 11.72
CA ASN A 261 1.50 26.85 12.90
C ASN A 261 0.41 27.94 13.05
N GLN A 262 -0.02 28.55 11.95
CA GLN A 262 -1.16 29.49 11.94
C GLN A 262 -2.47 28.85 12.40
N LEU A 263 -2.62 27.53 12.30
CA LEU A 263 -3.75 26.77 12.83
C LEU A 263 -3.58 26.33 14.29
N GLY A 264 -2.45 26.68 14.91
CA GLY A 264 -2.07 26.23 16.25
C GLY A 264 -1.46 24.82 16.31
N ILE A 265 -1.10 24.25 15.17
CA ILE A 265 -0.45 22.93 15.07
C ILE A 265 1.06 23.16 14.92
N THR A 266 1.76 23.03 16.03
CA THR A 266 3.22 23.22 16.13
C THR A 266 4.00 21.91 15.95
N ASP A 267 5.33 22.01 15.89
CA ASP A 267 6.27 20.89 15.88
C ASP A 267 6.14 19.90 17.06
N THR A 268 5.52 20.33 18.15
CA THR A 268 5.28 19.55 19.37
C THR A 268 3.82 19.13 19.53
N THR A 269 2.93 19.63 18.67
CA THR A 269 1.51 19.26 18.70
C THR A 269 1.35 17.80 18.28
N LYS A 270 0.64 17.04 19.12
CA LYS A 270 0.36 15.63 18.90
C LYS A 270 -0.97 15.44 18.17
N PHE A 271 -0.96 14.64 17.12
CA PHE A 271 -2.14 14.26 16.35
C PHE A 271 -2.01 12.82 15.86
N ASP A 272 -3.11 12.28 15.34
CA ASP A 272 -3.14 10.95 14.75
C ASP A 272 -3.19 11.06 13.22
N LEU A 273 -2.50 10.16 12.54
CA LEU A 273 -2.66 9.95 11.09
C LEU A 273 -3.50 8.70 10.88
N VAL A 274 -4.67 8.84 10.28
CA VAL A 274 -5.57 7.73 9.94
C VAL A 274 -5.69 7.65 8.43
N TRP A 275 -5.25 6.55 7.81
CA TRP A 275 -5.28 6.44 6.36
C TRP A 275 -6.66 6.09 5.82
N ASN A 276 -7.01 6.68 4.67
CA ASN A 276 -8.05 6.12 3.84
C ASN A 276 -7.55 4.79 3.29
N THR A 277 -8.37 3.75 3.37
CA THR A 277 -7.98 2.40 2.98
C THR A 277 -9.05 1.72 2.16
N GLY A 278 -8.63 0.72 1.39
CA GLY A 278 -9.56 -0.17 0.75
C GLY A 278 -8.94 -1.53 0.50
N TYR A 279 -9.80 -2.52 0.40
CA TYR A 279 -9.43 -3.86 -0.02
C TYR A 279 -10.54 -4.52 -0.81
N THR A 280 -10.16 -5.52 -1.59
CA THR A 280 -11.09 -6.38 -2.30
C THR A 280 -10.61 -7.80 -2.24
N PHE A 281 -11.50 -8.70 -1.82
CA PHE A 281 -11.31 -10.14 -1.87
C PHE A 281 -12.25 -10.71 -2.93
N MET A 282 -11.76 -11.67 -3.70
CA MET A 282 -12.58 -12.36 -4.69
C MET A 282 -12.07 -13.76 -4.93
N THR A 283 -12.98 -14.67 -5.25
CA THR A 283 -12.69 -16.09 -5.45
C THR A 283 -12.76 -16.45 -6.92
N ARG A 284 -11.72 -17.12 -7.43
CA ARG A 284 -11.70 -17.70 -8.78
C ARG A 284 -12.90 -18.65 -8.95
N THR A 285 -13.65 -18.50 -10.04
CA THR A 285 -14.72 -19.44 -10.40
C THR A 285 -14.18 -20.88 -10.55
N GLN A 286 -15.09 -21.86 -10.41
CA GLN A 286 -14.80 -23.28 -10.64
C GLN A 286 -14.44 -23.56 -12.10
#